data_AF-A0A965MML5-F1
#
_entry.id   AF-A0A965MML5-F1
#
_cell.length_a   1.000
_cell.length_b   1.000
_cell.length_c   1.000
_cell.angle_alpha   90.00
_cell.angle_beta   90.00
_cell.angle_gamma   90.00
#
_symmetry.space_group_name_H-M   'P 1'
#
loop_
_entity.id
_entity.type
_entity.pdbx_description
1 polymer ?
#
loop_
_entity_poly.entity_id
_entity_poly.type
_entity_poly.pdbx_seq_one_letter_code
_entity_poly.pdbx_strand_id
1 'polypeptide(L)' 'MSDPAHPTSETWELFDPEVYPPPRGVNLLMINPGGVLIVGTWCEGAVAWGYKPRIPQTVKDRMEAKWKD' A
#
# COMPACT_ATOMS: atom_id res chain seq x y z
N MET A 1 -1.48 11.30 14.00
CA MET A 1 -0.38 11.83 14.82
C MET A 1 0.91 11.32 14.24
N SER A 2 1.91 12.17 13.99
CA SER A 2 3.24 11.72 13.59
C SER A 2 3.87 10.98 14.77
N ASP A 3 4.19 9.71 14.58
CA ASP A 3 5.00 8.95 15.52
C ASP A 3 6.47 9.11 15.11
N PRO A 4 7.32 9.75 15.91
CA PRO A 4 8.73 9.94 15.57
C PRO A 4 9.50 8.62 15.36
N ALA A 5 9.03 7.52 15.94
CA ALA A 5 9.63 6.19 15.75
C ALA A 5 9.22 5.54 14.42
N HIS A 6 8.12 5.98 13.83
CA HIS A 6 7.54 5.42 12.61
C HIS A 6 7.29 6.54 11.59
N PRO A 7 8.35 7.04 10.93
CA PRO A 7 8.22 8.13 9.98
C PRO A 7 7.31 7.74 8.82
N THR A 8 6.32 8.58 8.54
CA THR A 8 5.42 8.44 7.40
C THR A 8 5.85 9.37 6.29
N SER A 9 5.59 8.98 5.03
CA SER A 9 5.78 9.87 3.89
C SER A 9 4.62 10.87 3.81
N GLU A 10 4.91 12.16 3.63
CA GLU A 10 3.88 13.18 3.43
C GLU A 10 3.31 13.19 2.00
N THR A 11 3.98 12.53 1.05
CA THR A 11 3.58 12.54 -0.37
C THR A 11 2.57 11.45 -0.71
N TRP A 12 2.31 10.53 0.21
CA TRP A 12 1.43 9.40 -0.01
C TRP A 12 0.79 8.95 1.29
N GLU A 13 -0.53 8.97 1.33
CA GLU A 13 -1.36 8.46 2.42
C GLU A 13 -2.38 7.45 1.88
N LEU A 14 -2.93 6.65 2.80
CA LEU A 14 -4.04 5.76 2.47
C LEU A 14 -5.35 6.55 2.44
N PHE A 15 -6.27 6.10 1.60
CA PHE A 15 -7.62 6.62 1.50
C PHE A 15 -8.52 6.11 2.62
N ASP A 16 -9.33 7.03 3.15
CA ASP A 16 -10.47 6.72 4.00
C ASP A 16 -11.60 6.08 3.14
N PRO A 17 -12.04 4.85 3.45
CA PRO A 17 -13.09 4.18 2.69
C PRO A 17 -14.47 4.86 2.76
N GLU A 18 -14.74 5.68 3.79
CA GLU A 18 -15.99 6.43 3.93
C GLU A 18 -16.04 7.65 3.00
N VAL A 19 -14.88 8.22 2.68
CA VAL A 19 -14.75 9.35 1.74
C VAL A 19 -14.51 8.86 0.32
N TYR A 20 -13.66 7.85 0.16
CA TYR A 20 -13.25 7.28 -1.12
C TYR A 20 -13.48 5.77 -1.11
N PRO A 21 -14.62 5.28 -1.64
CA PRO A 21 -14.92 3.86 -1.65
C PRO A 21 -13.84 3.05 -2.38
N PRO A 22 -13.41 1.90 -1.82
CA PRO A 22 -12.34 1.11 -2.42
C PRO A 22 -12.80 0.38 -3.70
N PRO A 23 -11.92 0.27 -4.71
CA PRO A 23 -12.23 -0.50 -5.91
C PRO A 23 -12.31 -2.00 -5.58
N ARG A 24 -13.29 -2.68 -6.18
CA ARG A 24 -13.48 -4.13 -6.03
C ARG A 24 -12.62 -4.92 -7.02
N GLY A 25 -12.19 -6.11 -6.61
CA GLY A 25 -11.47 -7.06 -7.48
C GLY A 25 -10.04 -6.68 -7.84
N VAL A 26 -9.48 -5.61 -7.27
CA VAL A 26 -8.10 -5.16 -7.48
C VAL A 26 -7.27 -5.42 -6.22
N ASN A 27 -5.99 -5.74 -6.39
CA ASN A 27 -5.05 -5.84 -5.27
C ASN A 27 -4.61 -4.46 -4.79
N LEU A 28 -4.91 -4.17 -3.53
CA LEU A 28 -4.67 -2.93 -2.81
C LEU A 28 -3.69 -3.16 -1.66
N LEU A 29 -3.11 -2.05 -1.17
CA LEU A 29 -2.63 -1.94 0.20
C LEU A 29 -3.81 -1.62 1.10
N MET A 30 -3.93 -2.29 2.25
CA MET A 30 -5.03 -2.07 3.18
C MET A 30 -4.56 -2.16 4.63
N ILE A 31 -5.11 -1.33 5.51
CA ILE A 31 -5.00 -1.56 6.95
C ILE A 31 -6.17 -2.47 7.35
N ASN A 32 -5.85 -3.65 7.85
CA ASN A 32 -6.86 -4.59 8.34
C ASN A 32 -7.44 -4.12 9.69
N PRO A 33 -8.52 -4.74 10.21
CA PRO A 33 -9.10 -4.37 11.51
C PRO A 33 -8.12 -4.42 12.69
N GLY A 34 -7.06 -5.23 12.58
CA GLY A 34 -6.00 -5.33 13.60
C GLY A 34 -4.93 -4.26 13.50
N GLY A 35 -5.05 -3.28 12.59
CA GLY A 35 -4.09 -2.20 12.42
C GLY A 35 -2.84 -2.56 11.60
N VAL A 36 -2.86 -3.69 10.88
CA VAL A 36 -1.71 -4.18 10.10
C VAL A 36 -1.89 -3.87 8.61
N LEU A 37 -0.84 -3.36 7.98
CA LEU A 37 -0.79 -3.17 6.53
C LEU A 37 -0.64 -4.51 5.80
N ILE A 38 -1.60 -4.84 4.94
CA ILE A 38 -1.66 -6.06 4.13
C ILE A 38 -1.85 -5.75 2.64
N VAL A 39 -1.53 -6.73 1.78
CA VAL A 39 -1.81 -6.69 0.34
C VAL A 39 -2.94 -7.66 0.02
N GLY A 40 -3.98 -7.19 -0.67
CA GLY A 40 -5.08 -8.05 -1.10
C GLY A 40 -6.25 -7.28 -1.72
N THR A 41 -7.34 -7.98 -2.02
CA THR A 41 -8.61 -7.35 -2.41
C THR A 41 -9.33 -6.78 -1.20
N TRP A 42 -10.07 -5.68 -1.38
CA TRP A 42 -10.88 -5.08 -0.31
C TRP A 42 -11.68 -6.13 0.47
N CYS A 43 -11.54 -6.11 1.79
CA CYS A 43 -12.33 -6.90 2.71
C CYS A 43 -13.17 -6.00 3.62
N GLU A 44 -14.36 -6.46 3.98
CA GLU A 44 -15.20 -5.76 4.95
C GLU A 44 -14.47 -5.63 6.29
N GLY A 45 -14.49 -4.42 6.87
CA GLY A 45 -13.81 -4.10 8.11
C GLY A 45 -12.37 -3.57 7.97
N ALA A 46 -11.78 -3.59 6.77
CA ALA A 46 -10.55 -2.83 6.55
C ALA A 46 -10.79 -1.33 6.80
N VAL A 47 -9.80 -0.65 7.37
CA VAL A 47 -9.96 0.71 7.90
C VAL A 47 -9.37 1.80 7.01
N ALA A 48 -8.46 1.43 6.10
CA ALA A 48 -7.89 2.33 5.10
C ALA A 48 -7.37 1.53 3.91
N TRP A 49 -7.28 2.14 2.72
CA TRP A 49 -6.77 1.46 1.52
C TRP A 49 -5.93 2.35 0.62
N GLY A 50 -5.14 1.76 -0.27
CA GLY A 50 -4.36 2.50 -1.24
C GLY A 50 -3.93 1.63 -2.41
N TYR A 51 -3.63 2.25 -3.54
CA TYR A 51 -2.95 1.54 -4.62
C TYR A 51 -1.51 1.24 -4.23
N LYS A 52 -0.97 0.12 -4.71
CA LYS A 52 0.44 -0.19 -4.54
C LYS A 52 1.29 0.91 -5.21
N PRO A 53 2.36 1.40 -4.55
CA PRO A 53 3.27 2.35 -5.18
C PRO A 53 3.92 1.70 -6.38
N ARG A 54 4.19 2.50 -7.41
CA ARG A 54 4.92 2.04 -8.58
C ARG A 54 6.37 1.78 -8.19
N ILE A 55 6.88 0.59 -8.49
CA ILE A 55 8.31 0.31 -8.40
C ILE A 55 9.02 1.12 -9.52
N PRO A 56 10.00 1.99 -9.19
CA PRO A 56 10.75 2.74 -10.19
C PRO A 56 11.46 1.82 -11.19
N GLN A 57 11.58 2.25 -12.46
CA GLN A 57 12.20 1.43 -13.50
C GLN A 57 13.64 1.01 -13.12
N THR A 58 14.42 1.93 -12.57
CA THR A 58 15.80 1.67 -12.13
C THR A 58 15.91 0.57 -11.08
N VAL A 59 14.87 0.35 -10.25
CA VAL A 59 14.83 -0.76 -9.28
C VAL A 59 14.56 -2.08 -10.01
N LYS A 60 13.61 -2.09 -10.96
CA LYS A 60 13.29 -3.27 -11.77
C LYS A 60 14.50 -3.74 -12.58
N ASP A 61 15.22 -2.81 -13.20
CA ASP A 61 16.42 -3.12 -14.00
C ASP A 61 17.48 -3.85 -13.13
N ARG A 62 17.70 -3.38 -11.89
CA ARG A 62 18.61 -4.05 -10.94
C ARG A 62 18.11 -5.42 -10.50
N MET A 63 16.80 -5.58 -10.30
CA MET A 63 16.21 -6.88 -9.97
C MET A 63 16.45 -7.87 -11.11
N GLU A 64 16.13 -7.50 -12.35
CA GLU A 64 16.29 -8.35 -13.53
C GLU A 64 17.75 -8.77 -13.76
N ALA A 65 18.71 -7.87 -13.54
CA ALA A 65 20.13 -8.20 -13.62
C ALA A 65 20.53 -9.27 -12.60
N LYS A 66 20.01 -9.20 -11.37
CA LYS A 66 20.33 -10.14 -10.29
C LYS A 66 19.85 -11.58 -10.54
N TRP A 67 18.82 -11.77 -11.37
CA TRP A 67 18.23 -13.09 -11.67
C TRP A 67 18.76 -13.71 -12.96
N LYS A 68 19.75 -13.09 -13.61
CA LYS A 68 20.39 -13.59 -14.83
C LYS A 68 21.75 -14.27 -14.58
N ASP A 69 22.23 -14.21 -13.34
CA ASP A 69 23.39 -14.95 -12.82
C ASP A 69 22.92 -16.16 -11.99
#